data_AF-A0A2S5R0X6-F1
#
_entry.id   AF-A0A2S5R0X6-F1
#
_cell.length_a   1.000
_cell.length_b   1.000
_cell.length_c   1.000
_cell.angle_alpha   90.00
_cell.angle_beta   90.00
_cell.angle_gamma   90.00
#
_symmetry.space_group_name_H-M   'P 1'
#
loop_
_entity.id
_entity.type
_entity.pdbx_description
1 polymer ?
#
loop_
_entity_poly.entity_id
_entity_poly.type
_entity_poly.pdbx_seq_one_letter_code
_entity_poly.pdbx_strand_id
1 'polypeptide(L)'
;MAKKSNICSSVEGEKLSFNTRKFNSYPPTFNEILKINVWPFKLGINGYVEVDTPLEDPPNTVVNLNSLTATGDSVQGGTIDGWSTKPIKNTRVGNLTGTHKATLGTLKGHSYAHVQSGQRDHQQSADVQSRHPDVIEIINPVYLQDEEKKQTSGQLSASK
;
A
#
# COMPACT_ATOMS: atom_id res chain seq x y z
N MET A 1 -21.19 -12.44 2.10
CA MET A 1 -20.87 -11.55 0.96
C MET A 1 -19.39 -11.68 0.67
N ALA A 2 -19.00 -11.80 -0.60
CA ALA A 2 -17.62 -12.08 -0.99
C ALA A 2 -16.67 -10.98 -0.47
N LYS A 3 -15.62 -11.38 0.27
CA LYS A 3 -14.52 -10.49 0.64
C LYS A 3 -13.85 -10.03 -0.67
N LYS A 4 -13.90 -8.74 -1.00
CA LYS A 4 -13.17 -8.21 -2.17
C LYS A 4 -11.68 -8.30 -1.86
N SER A 5 -11.05 -9.38 -2.32
CA SER A 5 -9.61 -9.54 -2.32
C SER A 5 -9.10 -9.18 -3.70
N ASN A 6 -8.27 -8.15 -3.77
CA ASN A 6 -7.70 -7.72 -5.04
C ASN A 6 -6.18 -7.82 -4.97
N ILE A 7 -5.62 -8.70 -5.80
CA ILE A 7 -4.18 -8.92 -5.92
C ILE A 7 -3.65 -7.69 -6.66
N CYS A 8 -2.65 -7.01 -6.06
CA CYS A 8 -2.08 -5.74 -6.55
C CYS A 8 -2.86 -4.45 -6.19
N SER A 9 -3.73 -4.48 -5.19
CA SER A 9 -4.41 -3.28 -4.64
C SER A 9 -3.81 -2.79 -3.32
N SER A 10 -4.26 -1.60 -2.88
CA SER A 10 -4.01 -1.03 -1.55
C SER A 10 -5.26 -1.09 -0.68
N VAL A 11 -5.07 -1.07 0.65
CA VAL A 11 -6.12 -0.94 1.66
C VAL A 11 -5.82 0.23 2.59
N GLU A 12 -6.87 0.92 3.02
CA GLU A 12 -6.80 1.99 4.02
C GLU A 12 -7.89 1.84 5.08
N GLY A 13 -7.55 2.14 6.33
CA GLY A 13 -8.48 2.03 7.45
C GLY A 13 -7.92 2.67 8.73
N GLU A 14 -8.79 2.97 9.69
CA GLU A 14 -8.39 3.40 11.05
C GLU A 14 -7.83 2.23 11.87
N LYS A 15 -8.20 1.00 11.49
CA LYS A 15 -7.61 -0.22 12.05
C LYS A 15 -7.50 -1.27 10.97
N LEU A 16 -6.30 -1.81 10.80
CA LEU A 16 -6.04 -2.94 9.92
C LEU A 16 -5.53 -4.13 10.72
N SER A 17 -6.05 -5.32 10.45
CA SER A 17 -5.44 -6.56 10.95
C SER A 17 -4.50 -7.11 9.89
N PHE A 18 -3.39 -7.72 10.31
CA PHE A 18 -2.45 -8.33 9.38
C PHE A 18 -1.98 -9.70 9.82
N ASN A 19 -1.55 -10.47 8.82
CA ASN A 19 -0.91 -11.76 8.97
C ASN A 19 0.28 -11.86 8.01
N THR A 20 1.43 -12.29 8.50
CA THR A 20 2.64 -12.45 7.69
C THR A 20 3.60 -13.44 8.33
N ARG A 21 4.49 -14.09 7.58
CA ARG A 21 5.54 -14.91 8.21
C ARG A 21 6.67 -14.06 8.77
N LYS A 22 7.00 -12.94 8.13
CA LYS A 22 8.03 -12.00 8.56
C LYS A 22 7.43 -10.60 8.68
N PHE A 23 7.47 -10.03 9.88
CA PHE A 23 7.05 -8.65 10.12
C PHE A 23 8.29 -7.80 10.39
N ASN A 24 8.42 -6.68 9.67
CA ASN A 24 9.46 -5.69 9.94
C ASN A 24 8.80 -4.33 10.21
N SER A 25 9.10 -3.73 11.35
CA SER A 25 8.76 -2.34 11.67
C SER A 25 9.99 -1.46 11.50
N TYR A 26 9.81 -0.27 10.94
CA TYR A 26 10.90 0.69 10.75
C TYR A 26 10.76 1.87 11.72
N PRO A 27 11.84 2.65 11.93
CA PRO A 27 11.75 3.90 12.68
C PRO A 27 10.72 4.86 12.08
N PRO A 28 10.12 5.75 12.88
CA PRO A 28 9.15 6.72 12.38
C PRO A 28 9.75 7.62 11.29
N THR A 29 8.96 7.92 10.28
CA THR A 29 9.34 8.83 9.18
C THR A 29 8.26 9.88 8.98
N PHE A 30 8.64 11.08 8.56
CA PHE A 30 7.67 12.12 8.22
C PHE A 30 6.96 11.78 6.90
N ASN A 31 5.63 11.81 6.89
CA ASN A 31 4.82 11.63 5.69
C ASN A 31 4.45 12.99 5.11
N GLU A 32 4.91 13.28 3.90
CA GLU A 32 4.69 14.57 3.24
C GLU A 32 3.23 14.84 2.83
N ILE A 33 2.43 13.79 2.65
CA ILE A 33 1.02 13.92 2.25
C ILE A 33 0.18 14.28 3.47
N LEU A 34 0.36 13.54 4.57
CA LEU A 34 -0.41 13.75 5.80
C LEU A 34 0.18 14.81 6.74
N LYS A 35 1.40 15.31 6.45
CA LYS A 35 2.16 16.27 7.28
C LYS A 35 2.34 15.83 8.74
N ILE A 36 2.46 14.52 8.97
CA ILE A 36 2.65 13.91 10.30
C ILE A 36 3.70 12.80 10.23
N ASN A 37 4.24 12.44 11.40
CA ASN A 37 5.08 11.25 11.51
C ASN A 37 4.21 9.98 11.39
N VAL A 38 4.70 9.03 10.60
CA VAL A 38 4.11 7.71 10.42
C VAL A 38 5.11 6.64 10.84
N TRP A 39 4.61 5.45 11.15
CA TRP A 39 5.38 4.26 11.51
C TRP A 39 5.32 3.28 10.34
N PRO A 40 6.36 3.22 9.49
CA PRO A 40 6.39 2.34 8.35
C PRO A 40 6.56 0.87 8.78
N PHE A 41 6.03 -0.03 7.96
CA PHE A 41 6.18 -1.47 8.15
C PHE A 41 6.25 -2.21 6.82
N LYS A 42 6.76 -3.43 6.88
CA LYS A 42 6.81 -4.38 5.78
C LYS A 42 6.40 -5.77 6.25
N LEU A 43 5.39 -6.32 5.59
CA LEU A 43 4.97 -7.71 5.72
C LEU A 43 5.68 -8.52 4.65
N GLY A 44 6.65 -9.34 5.06
CA GLY A 44 7.38 -10.23 4.18
C GLY A 44 6.85 -11.68 4.23
N ILE A 45 6.72 -12.28 3.06
CA ILE A 45 6.32 -13.69 2.84
C ILE A 45 4.88 -13.94 3.28
N ASN A 46 4.00 -14.06 2.27
CA ASN A 46 2.56 -14.30 2.44
C ASN A 46 1.91 -13.24 3.33
N GLY A 47 2.14 -11.96 2.98
CA GLY A 47 1.52 -10.83 3.64
C GLY A 47 0.03 -10.81 3.33
N TYR A 48 -0.77 -10.61 4.36
CA TYR A 48 -2.21 -10.42 4.30
C TYR A 48 -2.58 -9.24 5.20
N VAL A 49 -3.43 -8.35 4.71
CA VAL A 49 -3.99 -7.23 5.47
C VAL A 49 -5.48 -7.13 5.21
N GLU A 50 -6.26 -6.89 6.26
CA GLU A 50 -7.71 -6.72 6.21
C GLU A 50 -8.14 -5.48 6.99
N VAL A 51 -9.13 -4.75 6.47
CA VAL A 51 -9.71 -3.59 7.14
C VAL A 51 -10.63 -4.06 8.27
N ASP A 52 -10.18 -3.86 9.51
CA ASP A 52 -10.99 -4.12 10.71
C ASP A 52 -11.95 -2.95 10.99
N THR A 53 -11.47 -1.72 10.80
CA THR A 53 -12.23 -0.51 11.03
C THR A 53 -11.94 0.48 9.90
N PRO A 54 -12.96 0.90 9.14
CA PRO A 54 -12.79 1.82 8.03
C PRO A 54 -12.39 3.21 8.55
N LEU A 55 -11.97 4.09 7.65
CA LEU A 55 -11.77 5.50 7.97
C LEU A 55 -13.13 6.17 8.24
N GLU A 56 -13.17 7.16 9.15
CA GLU A 56 -14.40 7.89 9.48
C GLU A 56 -14.94 8.67 8.28
N ASP A 57 -14.06 9.24 7.46
CA ASP A 57 -14.44 10.00 6.25
C ASP A 57 -13.57 9.60 5.04
N PRO A 58 -13.84 8.44 4.41
CA PRO A 58 -13.04 7.92 3.30
C PRO A 58 -12.78 8.91 2.15
N PRO A 59 -13.76 9.68 1.62
CA PRO A 59 -13.51 10.53 0.47
C PRO A 59 -12.51 11.67 0.73
N ASN A 60 -12.35 12.11 1.98
CA ASN A 60 -11.46 13.22 2.33
C ASN A 60 -10.16 12.79 3.04
N THR A 61 -10.07 11.53 3.50
CA THR A 61 -8.93 11.03 4.28
C THR A 61 -8.07 10.03 3.54
N VAL A 62 -8.58 9.44 2.47
CA VAL A 62 -7.87 8.42 1.71
C VAL A 62 -6.65 9.02 1.00
N VAL A 63 -5.49 8.40 1.19
CA VAL A 63 -4.23 8.81 0.55
C VAL A 63 -4.18 8.38 -0.90
N ASN A 64 -4.76 7.22 -1.24
CA ASN A 64 -4.83 6.71 -2.60
C ASN A 64 -6.27 6.40 -2.98
N LEU A 65 -6.80 7.13 -3.98
CA LEU A 65 -8.18 7.01 -4.46
C LEU A 65 -8.61 5.58 -4.84
N ASN A 66 -7.64 4.71 -5.18
CA ASN A 66 -7.90 3.32 -5.54
C ASN A 66 -7.80 2.33 -4.36
N SER A 67 -7.62 2.83 -3.14
CA SER A 67 -7.56 2.01 -1.93
C SER A 67 -8.93 1.42 -1.60
N LEU A 68 -8.92 0.16 -1.20
CA LEU A 68 -10.06 -0.50 -0.59
C LEU A 68 -10.21 -0.01 0.85
N THR A 69 -11.39 0.44 1.24
CA THR A 69 -11.61 1.13 2.51
C THR A 69 -12.74 0.55 3.35
N ALA A 70 -13.52 -0.39 2.80
CA ALA A 70 -14.65 -0.95 3.50
C ALA A 70 -14.20 -2.04 4.48
N THR A 71 -14.96 -2.21 5.57
CA THR A 71 -14.73 -3.29 6.53
C THR A 71 -14.71 -4.65 5.83
N GLY A 72 -13.67 -5.44 6.09
CA GLY A 72 -13.49 -6.77 5.51
C GLY A 72 -12.85 -6.77 4.12
N ASP A 73 -12.59 -5.61 3.53
CA ASP A 73 -11.74 -5.52 2.35
C ASP A 73 -10.31 -5.94 2.72
N SER A 74 -9.66 -6.67 1.82
CA SER A 74 -8.34 -7.23 2.10
C SER A 74 -7.43 -7.28 0.89
N VAL A 75 -6.13 -7.26 1.18
CA VAL A 75 -5.07 -7.44 0.20
C VAL A 75 -4.15 -8.56 0.64
N GLN A 76 -3.70 -9.35 -0.34
CA GLN A 76 -2.75 -10.42 -0.12
C GLN A 76 -1.65 -10.34 -1.17
N GLY A 77 -0.41 -10.56 -0.75
CA GLY A 77 0.74 -10.52 -1.64
C GLY A 77 1.96 -11.21 -1.07
N GLY A 78 2.96 -11.45 -1.92
CA GLY A 78 4.25 -11.97 -1.49
C GLY A 78 4.95 -11.03 -0.51
N THR A 79 4.80 -9.72 -0.72
CA THR A 79 5.25 -8.65 0.16
C THR A 79 4.20 -7.54 0.18
N ILE A 80 3.96 -6.96 1.36
CA ILE A 80 3.09 -5.79 1.53
C ILE A 80 3.88 -4.73 2.29
N ASP A 81 3.93 -3.53 1.75
CA ASP A 81 4.53 -2.36 2.38
C ASP A 81 3.43 -1.40 2.84
N GLY A 82 3.70 -0.62 3.86
CA GLY A 82 2.68 0.26 4.42
C GLY A 82 3.18 1.13 5.56
N TRP A 83 2.26 1.90 6.12
CA TRP A 83 2.52 2.75 7.28
C TRP A 83 1.26 2.92 8.12
N SER A 84 1.46 3.34 9.36
CA SER A 84 0.41 3.61 10.35
C SER A 84 0.69 4.95 11.03
N THR A 85 -0.33 5.75 11.31
CA THR A 85 -0.19 7.02 12.05
C THR A 85 -0.03 6.85 13.56
N LYS A 86 -0.23 5.64 14.10
CA LYS A 86 0.09 5.32 15.49
C LYS A 86 1.20 4.27 15.55
N PRO A 87 1.99 4.23 16.64
CA PRO A 87 2.99 3.20 16.86
C PRO A 87 2.40 1.80 16.75
N ILE A 88 3.11 0.93 16.03
CA ILE A 88 2.72 -0.47 15.86
C ILE A 88 3.02 -1.21 17.16
N LYS A 89 1.96 -1.65 17.84
CA LYS A 89 2.07 -2.39 19.11
C LYS A 89 2.51 -3.83 18.87
N ASN A 90 2.83 -4.52 19.96
CA ASN A 90 3.31 -5.90 19.97
C ASN A 90 2.54 -6.81 19.02
N THR A 91 3.28 -7.48 18.15
CA THR A 91 2.77 -8.58 17.33
C THR A 91 2.67 -9.85 18.15
N ARG A 92 1.69 -10.70 17.84
CA ARG A 92 1.56 -12.03 18.43
C ARG A 92 1.90 -13.10 17.39
N VAL A 93 2.38 -14.23 17.87
CA VAL A 93 2.59 -15.40 17.00
C VAL A 93 1.26 -16.15 16.90
N GLY A 94 0.75 -16.31 15.68
CA GLY A 94 -0.42 -17.13 15.39
C GLY A 94 -0.04 -18.36 14.56
N ASN A 95 -0.85 -19.42 14.61
CA ASN A 95 -0.71 -20.64 13.81
C ASN A 95 0.73 -21.15 13.75
N LEU A 96 1.26 -21.55 14.92
CA LEU A 96 2.55 -22.20 15.04
C LEU A 96 2.38 -23.70 14.71
N THR A 97 3.01 -24.15 13.64
CA THR A 97 3.27 -25.57 13.39
C THR A 97 4.78 -25.79 13.47
N GLY A 98 5.24 -27.03 13.61
CA GLY A 98 6.68 -27.33 13.75
C GLY A 98 7.56 -26.78 12.61
N THR A 99 6.97 -26.46 11.46
CA THR A 99 7.68 -25.94 10.27
C THR A 99 7.27 -24.52 9.85
N HIS A 100 6.19 -23.97 10.41
CA HIS A 100 5.67 -22.66 10.00
C HIS A 100 5.23 -21.81 11.18
N LYS A 101 5.61 -20.54 11.15
CA LYS A 101 5.23 -19.51 12.11
C LYS A 101 4.57 -18.35 11.38
N ALA A 102 3.39 -17.94 11.83
CA ALA A 102 2.75 -16.73 11.35
C ALA A 102 2.77 -15.64 12.44
N THR A 103 2.99 -14.41 12.03
CA THR A 103 2.99 -13.22 12.87
C THR A 103 1.71 -12.46 12.56
N LEU A 104 0.89 -12.30 13.60
CA LEU A 104 -0.38 -11.58 13.55
C LEU A 104 -0.23 -10.27 14.31
N GLY A 105 -0.87 -9.22 13.83
CA GLY A 105 -0.89 -7.94 14.52
C GLY A 105 -2.03 -7.04 14.07
N THR A 106 -2.09 -5.87 14.68
CA THR A 106 -3.06 -4.82 14.32
C THR A 106 -2.35 -3.49 14.19
N LEU A 107 -2.67 -2.76 13.13
CA LEU A 107 -2.30 -1.38 12.88
C LEU A 107 -3.46 -0.50 13.36
N LYS A 108 -3.16 0.69 13.90
CA LYS A 108 -4.15 1.58 14.52
C LYS A 108 -3.90 3.01 14.08
N GLY A 109 -4.94 3.83 14.07
CA GLY A 109 -4.84 5.11 13.38
C GLY A 109 -5.02 4.88 11.89
N HIS A 110 -5.12 5.97 11.14
CA HIS A 110 -5.04 5.93 9.69
C HIS A 110 -3.82 5.11 9.26
N SER A 111 -4.11 3.98 8.62
CA SER A 111 -3.15 2.98 8.21
C SER A 111 -3.34 2.72 6.73
N TYR A 112 -2.23 2.58 6.01
CA TYR A 112 -2.17 2.28 4.60
C TYR A 112 -1.32 1.04 4.39
N ALA A 113 -1.77 0.12 3.54
CA ALA A 113 -0.99 -1.04 3.13
C ALA A 113 -1.19 -1.31 1.65
N HIS A 114 -0.12 -1.63 0.92
CA HIS A 114 -0.18 -1.92 -0.50
C HIS A 114 0.72 -3.09 -0.87
N VAL A 115 0.30 -3.85 -1.87
CA VAL A 115 1.14 -4.91 -2.44
C VAL A 115 2.17 -4.27 -3.38
N GLN A 116 3.46 -4.42 -3.07
CA GLN A 116 4.53 -4.05 -4.00
C GLN A 116 4.92 -5.28 -4.83
N SER A 117 4.69 -5.23 -6.15
CA SER A 117 5.20 -6.23 -7.09
C SER A 117 6.34 -5.62 -7.89
N GLY A 118 7.57 -6.11 -7.73
CA GLY A 118 8.71 -5.64 -8.53
C GLY A 118 8.57 -5.91 -10.04
N GLN A 119 7.66 -6.80 -10.44
CA GLN A 119 7.30 -7.02 -11.84
C GLN A 119 6.33 -5.97 -12.38
N ARG A 120 5.65 -5.19 -11.53
CA ARG A 120 4.70 -4.16 -11.97
C ARG A 120 5.43 -3.06 -12.73
N ASP A 121 6.52 -2.54 -12.19
CA ASP A 121 7.28 -1.46 -12.83
C ASP A 121 7.83 -1.91 -14.21
N HIS A 122 8.20 -3.18 -14.34
CA HIS A 122 8.61 -3.77 -15.61
C HIS A 122 7.42 -3.95 -16.57
N GLN A 123 6.28 -4.48 -16.10
CA GLN A 123 5.06 -4.65 -16.91
C GLN A 123 4.45 -3.31 -17.35
N GLN A 124 4.66 -2.24 -16.57
CA GLN A 124 4.23 -0.88 -16.87
C GLN A 124 5.31 -0.04 -17.56
N SER A 125 6.46 -0.63 -17.91
CA SER A 125 7.50 0.09 -18.63
C SER A 125 7.07 0.40 -20.07
N ALA A 126 7.48 1.54 -20.59
CA ALA A 126 7.17 1.96 -21.96
C ALA A 126 7.60 0.92 -23.01
N ASP A 127 8.68 0.16 -22.75
CA ASP A 127 9.15 -0.91 -23.63
C ASP A 127 8.14 -2.08 -23.69
N VAL A 128 7.59 -2.52 -22.55
CA VAL A 128 6.60 -3.60 -22.51
C VAL A 128 5.26 -3.14 -23.09
N GLN A 129 4.84 -1.90 -22.79
CA GLN A 129 3.63 -1.30 -23.37
C GLN A 129 3.72 -1.15 -24.89
N SER A 130 4.90 -0.79 -25.42
CA SER A 130 5.11 -0.69 -26.88
C SER A 130 4.98 -2.03 -27.61
N ARG A 131 5.29 -3.13 -26.93
CA ARG A 131 5.24 -4.50 -27.48
C ARG A 131 3.89 -5.17 -27.28
N HIS A 132 3.12 -4.74 -26.27
CA HIS A 132 1.85 -5.32 -25.89
C HIS A 132 0.83 -4.22 -25.54
N PRO A 133 0.25 -3.54 -26.54
CA PRO A 133 -0.68 -2.43 -26.34
C PRO A 133 -2.00 -2.83 -25.68
N ASP A 134 -2.28 -4.13 -25.60
CA ASP A 134 -3.50 -4.69 -25.01
C ASP A 134 -3.46 -4.74 -23.47
N VAL A 135 -2.29 -4.48 -22.86
CA VAL A 135 -2.12 -4.46 -21.41
C VAL A 135 -2.74 -3.18 -20.85
N ILE A 136 -3.84 -3.33 -20.11
CA ILE A 136 -4.58 -2.22 -19.48
C ILE A 136 -3.62 -1.35 -18.65
N GLU A 137 -3.52 -0.07 -19.00
CA GLU A 137 -2.82 0.94 -18.21
C GLU A 137 -3.49 1.11 -16.85
N ILE A 138 -2.97 0.42 -15.83
CA ILE A 138 -3.24 0.78 -14.44
C ILE A 138 -2.29 1.93 -14.12
N ILE A 139 -2.66 3.17 -14.50
CA ILE A 139 -1.86 4.36 -14.23
C ILE A 139 -1.65 4.46 -12.73
N ASN A 140 -0.41 4.25 -12.28
CA ASN A 140 -0.03 4.48 -10.90
C ASN A 140 0.13 6.01 -10.73
N PRO A 141 -0.67 6.69 -9.88
CA PRO A 141 -0.69 8.16 -9.82
C PRO A 141 0.64 8.79 -9.37
N VAL A 142 1.56 7.99 -8.81
CA VAL A 142 2.94 8.41 -8.52
C VAL A 142 3.67 8.88 -9.80
N TYR A 143 3.41 8.25 -10.95
CA TYR A 143 4.08 8.62 -12.22
C TYR A 143 3.40 9.80 -12.93
N LEU A 144 2.15 10.12 -12.60
CA LEU A 144 1.48 11.33 -13.10
C LEU A 144 2.14 12.60 -12.54
N GLN A 145 2.62 12.56 -11.30
CA GLN A 145 3.30 13.70 -10.68
C GLN A 145 4.65 14.03 -11.34
N ASP A 146 5.34 13.01 -11.89
CA ASP A 146 6.60 13.19 -12.62
C ASP A 146 6.39 13.73 -14.04
N GLU A 147 5.28 13.34 -14.69
CA GLU A 147 4.83 13.89 -15.98
C GLU A 147 4.43 15.37 -15.84
N GLU A 148 3.66 15.72 -14.81
CA GLU A 148 3.26 17.12 -14.53
C GLU A 148 4.46 18.01 -14.20
N LYS A 149 5.45 17.51 -13.45
CA LYS A 149 6.71 18.22 -13.18
C LYS A 149 7.55 18.42 -14.45
N LYS A 150 7.55 17.47 -15.38
CA LYS A 150 8.23 17.63 -16.68
C LYS A 150 7.54 18.66 -17.57
N GLN A 151 6.22 18.72 -17.58
CA GLN A 151 5.48 19.74 -18.34
C GLN A 151 5.68 21.14 -17.78
N THR A 152 5.65 21.31 -16.45
CA THR A 152 5.87 22.62 -15.81
C THR A 152 7.33 23.09 -15.93
N SER A 153 8.32 22.20 -15.86
CA SER A 153 9.72 22.56 -16.07
C SER A 153 10.08 22.83 -17.55
N GLY A 154 9.37 22.23 -18.50
CA GLY A 154 9.53 22.47 -19.94
C GLY A 154 8.91 23.78 -20.44
N GLN A 155 7.86 24.30 -19.78
CA GLN A 155 7.27 25.60 -20.14
C GLN A 155 8.11 26.80 -19.69
N LEU A 156 8.89 26.66 -18.61
CA LEU A 156 9.76 27.74 -18.09
C LEU A 156 11.03 27.97 -18.93
N SER A 157 11.43 27.02 -19.78
CA SER A 157 12.59 27.17 -20.67
C SER A 157 12.26 27.67 -22.08
N ALA A 158 10.96 27.75 -22.44
CA ALA A 158 10.50 28.20 -23.76
C ALA A 158 10.06 29.67 -23.79
N SER A 159 10.19 30.41 -22.68
CA SER A 159 9.92 31.86 -22.60
C SER A 159 11.19 32.63 -22.25
N LYS A 160 12.11 32.74 -23.21
CA LYS A 160 13.17 33.76 -23.25
C LYS A 160 13.55 34.08 -24.69
#